data_AF-A0A7X0P4L3-F1
#
_entry.id   AF-A0A7X0P4L3-F1
#
_cell.length_a   1.000
_cell.length_b   1.000
_cell.length_c   1.000
_cell.angle_alpha   90.00
_cell.angle_beta   90.00
_cell.angle_gamma   90.00
#
_symmetry.space_group_name_H-M   'P 1'
#
loop_
_entity.id
_entity.type
_entity.pdbx_description
1 polymer ?
#
loop_
_entity_poly.entity_id
_entity_poly.type
_entity_poly.pdbx_seq_one_letter_code
_entity_poly.pdbx_strand_id
1 'polypeptide(L)'
;MKRFAAVAGLLVVMAASGATAAAGDGMDQHEVSQEQYDTLIAQCRYADTGKAKCRAAVKRMYRVGQADPALDCRTYSGVTVCGTLKLSKAERRCTRDSRAQGVPFRRAEVECYALS
;
A
#
# COMPACT_ATOMS: atom_id res chain seq x y z
N MET A 1 -15.98 5.85 69.28
CA MET A 1 -16.90 5.05 68.43
C MET A 1 -17.34 5.90 67.24
N LYS A 2 -17.46 5.27 66.04
CA LYS A 2 -17.86 5.81 64.71
C LYS A 2 -16.81 6.73 64.05
N ARG A 3 -15.95 6.28 63.12
CA ARG A 3 -16.14 5.79 61.73
C ARG A 3 -16.98 6.71 60.85
N PHE A 4 -16.31 7.49 59.99
CA PHE A 4 -16.77 7.84 58.64
C PHE A 4 -15.58 7.86 57.68
N ALA A 5 -15.81 7.18 56.56
CA ALA A 5 -14.91 6.95 55.44
C ALA A 5 -15.15 7.97 54.32
N ALA A 6 -14.12 8.21 53.50
CA ALA A 6 -14.17 8.49 52.05
C ALA A 6 -12.75 8.96 51.64
N VAL A 7 -11.91 8.18 50.98
CA VAL A 7 -11.96 7.65 49.59
C VAL A 7 -11.39 8.66 48.58
N ALA A 8 -10.37 8.14 47.87
CA ALA A 8 -9.97 8.40 46.50
C ALA A 8 -9.22 9.70 46.15
N GLY A 9 -8.08 9.47 45.50
CA GLY A 9 -7.74 10.22 44.29
C GLY A 9 -6.36 10.84 44.26
N LEU A 10 -5.30 10.02 44.23
CA LEU A 10 -4.02 10.49 43.69
C LEU A 10 -3.82 9.86 42.31
N LEU A 11 -4.35 10.51 41.29
CA LEU A 11 -4.02 10.25 39.89
C LEU A 11 -2.58 10.73 39.66
N VAL A 12 -1.64 9.80 39.61
CA VAL A 12 -0.29 10.07 39.10
C VAL A 12 -0.40 10.20 37.58
N VAL A 13 -0.32 11.44 37.10
CA VAL A 13 -0.23 11.76 35.67
C VAL A 13 1.14 11.28 35.17
N MET A 14 1.18 10.11 34.54
CA MET A 14 2.35 9.67 33.79
C MET A 14 2.44 10.52 32.52
N ALA A 15 3.37 11.47 32.53
CA ALA A 15 3.83 12.18 31.34
C ALA A 15 4.60 11.19 30.44
N ALA A 16 3.93 10.63 29.44
CA ALA A 16 4.58 9.95 28.34
C ALA A 16 4.95 10.99 27.27
N SER A 17 6.14 11.55 27.41
CA SER A 17 6.86 12.27 26.37
C SER A 17 7.18 11.26 25.25
N GLY A 18 6.52 11.33 24.11
CA GLY A 18 6.82 10.46 22.98
C GLY A 18 6.05 10.82 21.71
N ALA A 19 6.81 11.11 20.66
CA ALA A 19 6.39 11.48 19.31
C ALA A 19 5.82 12.90 19.14
N THR A 20 6.73 13.88 19.07
CA THR A 20 6.57 14.95 18.08
C THR A 20 6.54 14.28 16.69
N ALA A 21 5.35 13.96 16.20
CA ALA A 21 5.14 13.73 14.78
C ALA A 21 5.48 15.05 14.09
N ALA A 22 6.70 15.13 13.56
CA ALA A 22 7.12 16.24 12.74
C ALA A 22 6.10 16.38 11.60
N ALA A 23 5.48 17.56 11.55
CA ALA A 23 4.59 17.98 10.49
C ALA A 23 5.33 17.82 9.15
N GLY A 24 4.91 16.83 8.36
CA GLY A 24 5.26 16.72 6.97
C GLY A 24 4.14 17.34 6.15
N ASP A 25 4.31 18.60 5.75
CA ASP A 25 3.52 19.24 4.69
C ASP A 25 3.75 18.53 3.34
N GLY A 26 3.11 17.37 3.17
CA GLY A 26 3.20 16.59 1.95
C GLY A 26 2.07 15.60 1.91
N MET A 27 1.13 15.81 0.98
CA MET A 27 -0.04 15.00 0.65
C MET A 27 -0.02 13.61 1.33
N ASP A 28 -0.99 13.34 2.20
CA ASP A 28 -1.08 12.11 3.00
C ASP A 28 -0.69 10.87 2.19
N GLN A 29 0.57 10.45 2.38
CA GLN A 29 1.06 9.22 1.76
C GLN A 29 0.33 8.06 2.40
N HIS A 30 -0.16 7.13 1.58
CA HIS A 30 -0.87 5.96 2.03
C HIS A 30 0.09 5.05 2.81
N GLU A 31 -0.19 4.80 4.09
CA GLU A 31 0.57 3.86 4.89
C GLU A 31 0.35 2.42 4.43
N VAL A 32 1.44 1.67 4.34
CA VAL A 32 1.42 0.23 4.04
C VAL A 32 2.44 -0.50 4.91
N SER A 33 2.27 -1.80 5.09
CA SER A 33 3.30 -2.60 5.77
C SER A 33 4.59 -2.64 4.96
N GLN A 34 5.70 -3.03 5.60
CA GLN A 34 6.97 -3.21 4.90
C GLN A 34 6.84 -4.21 3.73
N GLU A 35 6.17 -5.34 3.94
CA GLU A 35 5.96 -6.37 2.91
C GLU A 35 5.14 -5.86 1.71
N GLN A 36 4.09 -5.08 1.99
CA GLN A 36 3.28 -4.44 0.96
C GLN A 36 4.10 -3.42 0.16
N TYR A 37 4.90 -2.60 0.85
CA TYR A 37 5.80 -1.65 0.22
C TYR A 37 6.84 -2.35 -0.68
N ASP A 38 7.43 -3.44 -0.20
CA ASP A 38 8.39 -4.23 -0.94
C ASP A 38 7.76 -4.84 -2.20
N THR A 39 6.50 -5.30 -2.12
CA THR A 39 5.74 -5.76 -3.28
C THR A 39 5.49 -4.63 -4.29
N LEU A 40 5.06 -3.45 -3.82
CA LEU A 40 4.87 -2.26 -4.65
C LEU A 40 6.17 -1.82 -5.36
N ILE A 41 7.32 -1.95 -4.70
CA ILE A 41 8.62 -1.67 -5.32
C ILE A 41 9.04 -2.79 -6.29
N ALA A 42 8.84 -4.05 -5.91
CA ALA A 42 9.24 -5.21 -6.69
C ALA A 42 8.47 -5.30 -8.02
N GLN A 43 7.16 -5.02 -8.02
CA GLN A 43 6.35 -5.05 -9.24
C GLN A 43 6.83 -4.04 -10.30
N CYS A 44 7.56 -2.98 -9.90
CA CYS A 44 8.13 -2.03 -10.85
C CYS A 44 9.19 -2.63 -11.77
N ARG A 45 9.66 -3.87 -11.53
CA ARG A 45 10.56 -4.58 -12.45
C ARG A 45 9.90 -4.85 -13.81
N TYR A 46 8.58 -4.94 -13.84
CA TYR A 46 7.77 -5.20 -15.02
C TYR A 46 7.25 -3.93 -15.70
N ALA A 47 7.43 -2.74 -15.11
CA ALA A 47 6.82 -1.52 -15.62
C ALA A 47 7.42 -1.06 -16.97
N ASP A 48 6.71 -1.30 -18.07
CA ASP A 48 7.09 -0.80 -19.41
C ASP A 48 6.94 0.72 -19.54
N THR A 49 6.18 1.35 -18.65
CA THR A 49 6.09 2.82 -18.56
C THR A 49 7.32 3.48 -17.93
N GLY A 50 8.30 2.66 -17.52
CA GLY A 50 9.60 3.07 -16.98
C GLY A 50 9.76 2.68 -15.52
N LYS A 51 10.72 1.79 -15.24
CA LYS A 51 10.99 1.23 -13.90
C LYS A 51 11.30 2.32 -12.85
N ALA A 52 12.15 3.29 -13.21
CA ALA A 52 12.49 4.41 -12.32
C ALA A 52 11.27 5.28 -12.01
N LYS A 53 10.43 5.54 -13.01
CA LYS A 53 9.19 6.31 -12.87
C LYS A 53 8.17 5.59 -11.99
N CYS A 54 8.06 4.27 -12.13
CA CYS A 54 7.23 3.43 -11.26
C CYS A 54 7.69 3.54 -9.80
N ARG A 55 8.98 3.31 -9.53
CA ARG A 55 9.53 3.39 -8.17
C ARG A 55 9.37 4.79 -7.55
N ALA A 56 9.57 5.84 -8.34
CA ALA A 56 9.35 7.21 -7.89
C ALA A 56 7.87 7.50 -7.58
N ALA A 57 6.94 6.88 -8.32
CA ALA A 57 5.51 6.99 -8.02
C ALA A 57 5.16 6.26 -6.72
N VAL A 58 5.68 5.04 -6.51
CA VAL A 58 5.49 4.29 -5.26
C VAL A 58 5.99 5.10 -4.07
N LYS A 59 7.22 5.62 -4.14
CA LYS A 59 7.83 6.46 -3.09
C LYS A 59 7.09 7.76 -2.77
N ARG A 60 6.28 8.25 -3.70
CA ARG A 60 5.48 9.47 -3.51
C ARG A 60 4.09 9.15 -2.95
N MET A 61 3.55 7.98 -3.25
CA MET A 61 2.18 7.60 -2.90
C MET A 61 2.10 6.81 -1.60
N TYR A 62 3.16 6.08 -1.26
CA TYR A 62 3.16 5.12 -0.15
C TYR A 62 4.31 5.38 0.80
N ARG A 63 4.03 5.23 2.10
CA ARG A 63 5.03 5.21 3.17
C ARG A 63 4.92 3.92 3.97
N VAL A 64 6.05 3.45 4.49
CA VAL A 64 6.03 2.31 5.41
C VAL A 64 5.43 2.76 6.75
N GLY A 65 4.42 2.06 7.22
CA GLY A 65 3.70 2.34 8.46
C GLY A 65 2.88 1.12 8.88
N GLN A 66 1.58 1.32 9.10
CA GLN A 66 0.67 0.21 9.37
C GLN A 66 0.27 -0.54 8.11
N ALA A 67 -0.03 -1.83 8.24
CA ALA A 67 -0.56 -2.63 7.14
C ALA A 67 -1.90 -2.05 6.66
N ASP A 68 -2.04 -1.88 5.35
CA ASP A 68 -3.30 -1.46 4.74
C ASP A 68 -4.08 -2.70 4.29
N PRO A 69 -5.14 -3.12 5.00
CA PRO A 69 -5.95 -4.26 4.58
C PRO A 69 -6.81 -3.96 3.34
N ALA A 70 -6.98 -2.68 2.97
CA ALA A 70 -7.69 -2.27 1.77
C ALA A 70 -6.78 -2.18 0.54
N LEU A 71 -5.46 -2.39 0.70
CA LEU A 71 -4.53 -2.39 -0.41
C LEU A 71 -4.84 -3.56 -1.33
N ASP A 72 -5.15 -3.24 -2.58
CA ASP A 72 -5.47 -4.24 -3.58
C ASP A 72 -4.23 -5.06 -3.98
N CYS A 73 -3.95 -6.15 -3.27
CA CYS A 73 -2.89 -7.09 -3.61
C CYS A 73 -3.47 -8.36 -4.23
N ARG A 74 -2.91 -8.75 -5.38
CA ARG A 74 -3.41 -9.87 -6.19
C ARG A 74 -2.27 -10.63 -6.85
N THR A 75 -2.47 -11.94 -6.97
CA THR A 75 -1.48 -12.86 -7.54
C THR A 75 -2.10 -13.68 -8.65
N TYR A 76 -1.49 -13.63 -9.83
CA TYR A 76 -1.83 -14.47 -10.97
C TYR A 76 -0.56 -14.97 -11.64
N SER A 77 -0.56 -16.23 -12.06
CA SER A 77 0.55 -16.84 -12.82
C SER A 77 1.92 -16.65 -12.13
N GLY A 78 1.95 -16.77 -10.80
CA GLY A 78 3.15 -16.62 -9.97
C GLY A 78 3.63 -15.17 -9.76
N VAL A 79 2.90 -14.18 -10.27
CA VAL A 79 3.22 -12.76 -10.14
C VAL A 79 2.25 -12.08 -9.18
N THR A 80 2.80 -11.52 -8.11
CA THR A 80 2.07 -10.68 -7.15
C THR A 80 2.28 -9.21 -7.47
N VAL A 81 1.19 -8.46 -7.49
CA VAL A 81 1.18 -7.00 -7.60
C VAL A 81 0.19 -6.40 -6.62
N CYS A 82 0.46 -5.17 -6.19
CA CYS A 82 -0.39 -4.39 -5.31
C CYS A 82 -0.78 -3.05 -5.96
N GLY A 83 -1.95 -2.55 -5.57
CA GLY A 83 -2.49 -1.26 -5.99
C GLY A 83 -2.85 -1.20 -7.48
N THR A 84 -2.96 0.03 -7.98
CA THR A 84 -3.32 0.28 -9.38
C THR A 84 -2.07 0.23 -10.27
N LEU A 85 -2.12 -0.58 -11.33
CA LEU A 85 -1.03 -0.69 -12.29
C LEU A 85 -1.12 0.40 -13.34
N LYS A 86 0.01 1.07 -13.59
CA LYS A 86 0.10 2.05 -14.67
C LYS A 86 0.48 1.37 -15.97
N LEU A 87 -0.54 0.91 -16.70
CA LEU A 87 -0.34 0.15 -17.92
C LEU A 87 0.21 0.99 -19.09
N SER A 88 1.10 0.42 -19.88
CA SER A 88 1.60 0.93 -21.16
C SER A 88 0.53 0.82 -22.26
N LYS A 89 0.78 1.39 -23.45
CA LYS A 89 -0.15 1.23 -24.60
C LYS A 89 -0.27 -0.24 -25.02
N ALA A 90 0.84 -0.98 -25.01
CA ALA A 90 0.88 -2.39 -25.39
C ALA A 90 0.17 -3.27 -24.35
N GLU A 91 0.45 -3.05 -23.06
CA GLU A 91 -0.20 -3.78 -21.96
C GLU A 91 -1.73 -3.56 -21.96
N ARG A 92 -2.20 -2.32 -22.19
CA ARG A 92 -3.66 -2.05 -22.33
C ARG A 92 -4.28 -2.78 -23.51
N ARG A 93 -3.55 -2.90 -24.62
CA ARG A 93 -3.98 -3.68 -25.79
C ARG A 93 -4.04 -5.16 -25.43
N CYS A 94 -3.01 -5.71 -24.80
CA CYS A 94 -3.00 -7.07 -24.29
C CYS A 94 -4.21 -7.32 -23.36
N THR A 95 -4.47 -6.45 -22.38
CA THR A 95 -5.59 -6.65 -21.44
C THR A 95 -6.94 -6.69 -22.17
N ARG A 96 -7.15 -5.83 -23.17
CA ARG A 96 -8.38 -5.85 -23.99
C ARG A 96 -8.49 -7.14 -24.81
N ASP A 97 -7.40 -7.57 -25.45
CA ASP A 97 -7.39 -8.74 -26.33
C ASP A 97 -7.57 -10.03 -25.51
N SER A 98 -6.96 -10.13 -24.32
CA SER A 98 -7.18 -11.25 -23.38
C SER A 98 -8.61 -11.28 -22.84
N ARG A 99 -9.22 -10.13 -22.59
CA ARG A 99 -10.63 -10.06 -22.19
C ARG A 99 -11.58 -10.53 -23.29
N ALA A 100 -11.29 -10.19 -24.55
CA ALA A 100 -12.06 -10.68 -25.69
C ALA A 100 -11.99 -12.21 -25.82
N GLN A 101 -10.93 -12.83 -25.30
CA GLN A 101 -10.74 -14.28 -25.22
C GLN A 101 -11.35 -14.90 -23.95
N GLY A 102 -12.08 -14.14 -23.13
CA GLY A 102 -12.76 -14.63 -21.93
C GLY A 102 -11.94 -14.58 -20.64
N VAL A 103 -10.74 -13.99 -20.65
CA VAL A 103 -9.93 -13.83 -19.43
C VAL A 103 -10.52 -12.72 -18.54
N PRO A 104 -10.70 -12.93 -17.22
CA PRO A 104 -11.14 -11.87 -16.31
C PRO A 104 -10.19 -10.67 -16.33
N PHE A 105 -10.74 -9.45 -16.30
CA PHE A 105 -9.93 -8.21 -16.35
C PHE A 105 -8.78 -8.22 -15.34
N ARG A 106 -9.05 -8.61 -14.09
CA ARG A 106 -8.08 -8.61 -13.01
C ARG A 106 -6.89 -9.55 -13.26
N ARG A 107 -7.15 -10.73 -13.84
CA ARG A 107 -6.09 -11.65 -14.28
C ARG A 107 -5.33 -11.06 -15.46
N ALA A 108 -6.05 -10.60 -16.49
CA ALA A 108 -5.47 -10.04 -17.70
C ALA A 108 -4.60 -8.79 -17.40
N GLU A 109 -4.98 -7.97 -16.43
CA GLU A 109 -4.21 -6.79 -16.02
C GLU A 109 -2.85 -7.17 -15.44
N VAL A 110 -2.79 -8.19 -14.57
CA VAL A 110 -1.54 -8.66 -13.95
C VAL A 110 -0.67 -9.40 -14.96
N GLU A 111 -1.26 -10.34 -15.71
CA GLU A 111 -0.52 -11.13 -16.69
C GLU A 111 0.05 -10.24 -17.79
N CYS A 112 -0.75 -9.33 -18.34
CA CYS A 112 -0.26 -8.41 -19.35
C CYS A 112 0.76 -7.42 -18.80
N TYR A 113 0.64 -6.95 -17.55
CA TYR A 113 1.66 -6.08 -16.97
C TYR A 113 3.00 -6.79 -16.74
N ALA A 114 2.99 -8.10 -16.48
CA ALA A 114 4.19 -8.83 -16.10
C ALA A 114 4.84 -9.64 -17.24
N LEU A 115 4.06 -10.00 -18.27
CA LEU A 115 4.43 -10.98 -19.29
C LEU A 115 4.29 -10.43 -20.74
N SER A 116 3.95 -9.16 -20.92
CA SER A 116 3.83 -8.56 -22.27
C SER A 116 5.16 -8.25 -22.95
#